data_AF-A0A8S3G2V8-F1
#
_entry.id   AF-A0A8S3G2V8-F1
#
_cell.length_a   1.000
_cell.length_b   1.000
_cell.length_c   1.000
_cell.angle_alpha   90.00
_cell.angle_beta   90.00
_cell.angle_gamma   90.00
#
_symmetry.space_group_name_H-M   'P 1'
#
loop_
_entity.id
_entity.type
_entity.pdbx_description
1 polymer ?
#
loop_
_entity_poly.entity_id
_entity_poly.type
_entity_poly.pdbx_seq_one_letter_code
_entity_poly.pdbx_strand_id
1 'polypeptide(L)'
;MQTWIILWLYISSTVIEICTGIASPLQPFTTYDHSIQLEANIAELWWTVNNTAQEITFELHVKTIGWIALGISPAGGMKGADIAVGWVDSSGKAHIQDRFAFDKQKPVMDNTTQDWFLLKGQEQNGWTAIQFKRS
;
A
#
# COMPACT_ATOMS: atom_id res chain seq x y z
N MET A 1 13.88 -22.47 -51.93
CA MET A 1 13.55 -21.03 -51.90
C MET A 1 12.65 -20.81 -50.69
N GLN A 2 13.21 -20.24 -49.62
CA GLN A 2 12.50 -20.03 -48.36
C GLN A 2 12.15 -18.54 -48.27
N THR A 3 10.85 -18.25 -48.21
CA THR A 3 10.31 -16.90 -48.01
C THR A 3 10.26 -16.61 -46.52
N TRP A 4 10.80 -15.46 -46.12
CA TRP A 4 10.67 -14.94 -44.75
C TRP A 4 9.62 -13.83 -44.74
N ILE A 5 8.58 -13.98 -43.92
CA ILE A 5 7.55 -12.97 -43.66
C ILE A 5 8.10 -12.01 -42.59
N ILE A 6 8.09 -10.72 -42.90
CA ILE A 6 8.42 -9.63 -41.98
C ILE A 6 7.14 -9.28 -41.21
N LEU A 7 7.17 -9.33 -39.88
CA LEU A 7 6.13 -8.73 -39.03
C LEU A 7 6.69 -7.43 -38.43
N TRP A 8 6.12 -6.29 -38.78
CA TRP A 8 6.37 -5.03 -38.09
C TRP A 8 5.43 -4.94 -36.89
N LEU A 9 5.98 -4.89 -35.68
CA LEU A 9 5.23 -4.53 -34.49
C LEU A 9 5.48 -3.04 -34.20
N TYR A 10 4.53 -2.18 -34.55
CA TYR A 10 4.53 -0.79 -34.10
C TYR A 10 4.03 -0.75 -32.66
N ILE A 11 4.95 -0.69 -31.69
CA ILE A 11 4.61 -0.26 -30.34
C ILE A 11 4.99 1.22 -30.26
N SER A 12 3.99 2.10 -30.26
CA SER A 12 4.18 3.47 -29.83
C SER A 12 4.59 3.41 -28.36
N SER A 13 5.87 3.57 -28.09
CA SER A 13 6.37 3.79 -26.74
C SER A 13 6.69 5.27 -26.63
N THR A 14 5.84 6.00 -25.92
CA THR A 14 6.32 7.16 -25.18
C THR A 14 7.32 6.63 -24.16
N VAL A 15 8.62 6.80 -24.45
CA VAL A 15 9.68 6.69 -23.45
C VAL A 15 9.60 7.96 -22.61
N ILE A 16 8.99 7.88 -21.44
CA ILE A 16 9.22 8.88 -20.39
C ILE A 16 10.49 8.43 -19.69
N GLU A 17 11.58 9.13 -19.94
CA GLU A 17 12.82 9.02 -19.19
C GLU A 17 12.59 9.62 -17.79
N ILE A 18 12.24 8.76 -16.83
CA ILE A 18 12.14 9.14 -15.42
C ILE A 18 13.56 9.07 -14.85
N CYS A 19 14.10 10.21 -14.41
CA CYS A 19 15.30 10.27 -13.60
C CYS A 19 15.24 9.20 -12.51
N THR A 20 16.26 8.35 -12.43
CA THR A 20 16.36 7.23 -11.48
C THR A 20 16.56 7.72 -10.04
N GLY A 21 15.51 8.27 -9.44
CA GLY A 21 15.24 8.03 -8.02
C GLY A 21 14.66 6.62 -7.91
N ILE A 22 15.08 5.82 -6.92
CA ILE A 22 14.49 4.49 -6.71
C ILE A 22 13.07 4.68 -6.18
N ALA A 23 12.14 4.97 -7.08
CA ALA A 23 10.71 4.82 -6.84
C ALA A 23 10.43 3.34 -6.52
N SER A 24 9.38 3.10 -5.74
CA SER A 24 8.91 1.74 -5.50
C SER A 24 8.79 0.98 -6.84
N PRO A 25 9.38 -0.22 -6.99
CA PRO A 25 9.17 -1.04 -8.18
C PRO A 25 7.72 -1.56 -8.24
N LEU A 26 6.97 -1.45 -7.13
CA LEU A 26 5.59 -1.88 -7.05
C LEU A 26 4.68 -0.80 -7.61
N GLN A 27 3.75 -1.22 -8.47
CA GLN A 27 2.65 -0.38 -8.93
C GLN A 27 1.46 -0.55 -8.00
N PRO A 28 0.64 0.51 -7.80
CA PRO A 28 -0.61 0.39 -7.07
C PRO A 28 -1.49 -0.74 -7.62
N PHE A 29 -2.14 -1.51 -6.75
CA PHE A 29 -2.95 -2.66 -7.17
C PHE A 29 -4.19 -2.25 -7.98
N THR A 30 -4.66 -1.02 -7.78
CA THR A 30 -5.82 -0.43 -8.44
C THR A 30 -5.59 1.06 -8.68
N THR A 31 -6.53 1.72 -9.35
CA THR A 31 -6.56 3.18 -9.45
C THR A 31 -7.07 3.80 -8.14
N TYR A 32 -6.51 4.95 -7.78
CA TYR A 32 -6.89 5.73 -6.61
C TYR A 32 -7.09 7.20 -6.99
N ASP A 33 -7.95 7.89 -6.24
CA ASP A 33 -8.24 9.31 -6.46
C ASP A 33 -7.17 10.22 -5.87
N HIS A 34 -6.48 9.73 -4.84
CA HIS A 34 -5.55 10.50 -4.04
C HIS A 34 -4.26 9.72 -3.77
N SER A 35 -3.17 10.46 -3.64
CA SER A 35 -1.86 9.92 -3.27
C SER A 35 -1.04 10.96 -2.52
N ILE A 36 -0.14 10.48 -1.67
CA ILE A 36 0.85 11.30 -0.99
C ILE A 36 2.13 10.50 -0.76
N GLN A 37 3.27 11.15 -0.96
CA GLN A 37 4.55 10.63 -0.51
C GLN A 37 4.74 11.02 0.96
N LEU A 38 4.73 10.02 1.85
CA LEU A 38 4.91 10.23 3.29
C LEU A 38 6.39 10.46 3.62
N GLU A 39 7.28 9.73 2.93
CA GLU A 39 8.72 9.88 3.04
C GLU A 39 9.39 9.55 1.70
N ALA A 40 10.29 10.43 1.26
CA ALA A 40 10.91 10.34 -0.07
C ALA A 40 11.65 9.01 -0.26
N ASN A 41 11.26 8.25 -1.29
CA ASN A 41 11.82 6.93 -1.65
C ASN A 41 11.68 5.85 -0.56
N ILE A 42 10.83 6.08 0.45
CA ILE A 42 10.63 5.15 1.57
C ILE A 42 9.17 4.76 1.71
N ALA A 43 8.24 5.72 1.64
CA ALA A 43 6.82 5.44 1.87
C ALA A 43 5.90 6.29 1.01
N GLU A 44 4.95 5.63 0.33
CA GLU A 44 3.88 6.25 -0.45
C GLU A 44 2.53 5.64 -0.08
N LEU A 45 1.52 6.50 0.01
CA LEU A 45 0.15 6.16 0.39
C LEU A 45 -0.81 6.61 -0.71
N TRP A 46 -1.70 5.71 -1.12
CA TRP A 46 -2.83 6.00 -2.00
C TRP A 46 -4.14 5.73 -1.29
N TRP A 47 -5.20 6.46 -1.65
CA TRP A 47 -6.53 6.17 -1.16
C TRP A 47 -7.66 6.65 -2.08
N THR A 48 -8.82 6.02 -1.93
CA THR A 48 -10.10 6.40 -2.54
C THR A 48 -11.22 6.23 -1.53
N VAL A 49 -12.25 7.06 -1.64
CA VAL A 49 -13.40 7.09 -0.72
C VAL A 49 -14.65 6.65 -1.46
N ASN A 50 -15.30 5.61 -0.95
CA ASN A 50 -16.61 5.17 -1.41
C ASN A 50 -17.70 5.67 -0.46
N ASN A 51 -18.30 6.81 -0.77
CA ASN A 51 -19.36 7.41 0.05
C ASN A 51 -20.63 6.55 0.13
N THR A 52 -20.93 5.75 -0.90
CA THR A 52 -22.14 4.90 -0.92
C THR A 52 -21.99 3.71 0.01
N ALA A 53 -20.81 3.07 0.00
CA ALA A 53 -20.51 1.95 0.89
C ALA A 53 -20.06 2.42 2.30
N GLN A 54 -19.75 3.72 2.45
CA GLN A 54 -19.13 4.30 3.65
C GLN A 54 -17.75 3.71 3.96
N GLU A 55 -16.94 3.49 2.93
CA GLU A 55 -15.64 2.80 3.07
C GLU A 55 -14.50 3.65 2.49
N ILE A 56 -13.32 3.51 3.06
CA ILE A 56 -12.08 4.05 2.49
C ILE A 56 -11.15 2.89 2.17
N THR A 57 -10.65 2.85 0.93
CA THR A 57 -9.61 1.90 0.54
C THR A 57 -8.29 2.62 0.48
N PHE A 58 -7.30 2.07 1.16
CA PHE A 58 -5.94 2.57 1.21
C PHE A 58 -4.98 1.54 0.64
N GLU A 59 -3.87 2.01 0.11
CA GLU A 59 -2.72 1.18 -0.20
C GLU A 59 -1.44 1.90 0.20
N LEU A 60 -0.62 1.19 0.98
CA LEU A 60 0.61 1.72 1.53
C LEU A 60 1.77 0.88 1.00
N HIS A 61 2.72 1.55 0.36
CA HIS A 61 3.99 0.96 -0.05
C HIS A 61 5.09 1.48 0.87
N VAL A 62 5.87 0.57 1.43
CA VAL A 62 7.03 0.94 2.27
C VAL A 62 8.23 0.11 1.88
N LYS A 63 9.40 0.76 1.84
CA LYS A 63 10.69 0.11 1.58
C LYS A 63 11.17 -0.68 2.81
N THR A 64 10.57 -1.85 3.00
CA THR A 64 10.88 -2.78 4.08
C THR A 64 10.60 -4.22 3.63
N ILE A 65 11.03 -5.18 4.46
CA ILE A 65 10.64 -6.61 4.40
C ILE A 65 9.91 -7.05 5.67
N GLY A 66 9.44 -6.07 6.43
CA GLY A 66 8.85 -6.23 7.74
C GLY A 66 7.38 -5.87 7.76
N TRP A 67 6.91 -5.51 8.95
CA TRP A 67 5.57 -4.97 9.12
C TRP A 67 5.54 -3.49 8.76
N ILE A 68 4.39 -3.05 8.26
CA ILE A 68 4.05 -1.65 7.99
C ILE A 68 2.80 -1.30 8.78
N ALA A 69 2.61 -0.03 9.11
CA ALA A 69 1.44 0.42 9.85
C ALA A 69 0.95 1.77 9.35
N LEU A 70 -0.37 1.92 9.26
CA LEU A 70 -1.05 3.19 9.05
C LEU A 70 -1.93 3.50 10.26
N GLY A 71 -1.73 4.65 10.87
CA GLY A 71 -2.55 5.13 11.99
C GLY A 71 -3.29 6.40 11.63
N ILE A 72 -4.59 6.46 11.95
CA ILE A 72 -5.41 7.66 11.83
C ILE A 72 -5.73 8.14 13.24
N SER A 73 -5.49 9.42 13.52
CA SER A 73 -5.81 10.00 14.83
C SER A 73 -6.29 11.44 14.73
N PRO A 74 -7.04 11.94 15.72
CA PRO A 74 -7.58 13.29 15.70
C PRO A 74 -6.51 14.40 15.67
N ALA A 75 -5.33 14.13 16.21
CA ALA A 75 -4.26 15.11 16.40
C ALA A 75 -2.98 14.80 15.60
N GLY A 76 -3.01 13.82 14.69
CA GLY A 76 -1.85 13.44 13.88
C GLY A 76 -0.70 12.78 14.66
N GLY A 77 -0.98 12.29 15.88
CA GLY A 77 -0.02 11.57 16.72
C GLY A 77 -0.48 10.16 17.06
N MET A 78 0.35 9.41 17.80
CA MET A 78 0.05 8.03 18.18
C MET A 78 -1.11 7.91 19.18
N LYS A 79 -1.29 8.88 20.08
CA LYS A 79 -2.33 8.84 21.11
C LYS A 79 -3.71 8.98 20.48
N GLY A 80 -4.58 8.01 20.78
CA GLY A 80 -5.92 7.90 20.21
C GLY A 80 -5.92 7.48 18.76
N ALA A 81 -4.84 6.88 18.26
CA ALA A 81 -4.77 6.39 16.88
C ALA A 81 -5.42 5.02 16.74
N ASP A 82 -6.25 4.90 15.72
CA ASP A 82 -6.76 3.67 15.15
C ASP A 82 -5.78 3.21 14.05
N ILE A 83 -5.23 2.00 14.17
CA ILE A 83 -4.01 1.57 13.49
C ILE A 83 -4.21 0.21 12.82
N ALA A 84 -4.09 0.19 11.49
CA ALA A 84 -3.86 -1.03 10.73
C ALA A 84 -2.36 -1.37 10.71
N VAL A 85 -2.00 -2.58 11.15
CA VAL A 85 -0.66 -3.15 10.99
C VAL A 85 -0.73 -4.31 10.02
N GLY A 86 0.06 -4.28 8.95
CA GLY A 86 0.11 -5.38 7.98
C GLY A 86 1.53 -5.85 7.70
N TRP A 87 1.66 -7.09 7.26
CA TRP A 87 2.93 -7.68 6.81
C TRP A 87 2.68 -8.79 5.80
N VAL A 88 3.75 -9.20 5.11
CA VAL A 88 3.76 -10.39 4.27
C VAL A 88 4.64 -11.44 4.95
N ASP A 89 4.14 -12.65 5.11
CA ASP A 89 4.92 -13.73 5.71
C ASP A 89 5.87 -14.40 4.71
N SER A 90 6.72 -15.30 5.19
CA SER A 90 7.69 -16.01 4.35
C SER A 90 7.07 -16.92 3.28
N SER A 91 5.76 -17.20 3.36
CA SER A 91 5.03 -17.94 2.33
C SER A 91 4.44 -17.02 1.24
N GLY A 92 4.63 -15.70 1.38
CA GLY A 92 4.05 -14.68 0.50
C GLY A 92 2.61 -14.32 0.84
N LYS A 93 2.08 -14.80 1.98
CA LYS A 93 0.72 -14.49 2.41
C LYS A 93 0.71 -13.18 3.21
N ALA A 94 -0.19 -12.28 2.82
CA ALA A 94 -0.40 -11.03 3.53
C ALA A 94 -1.31 -11.22 4.75
N HIS A 95 -1.06 -10.43 5.80
CA HIS A 95 -1.79 -10.42 7.05
C HIS A 95 -2.05 -8.99 7.51
N ILE A 96 -3.08 -8.82 8.33
CA ILE A 96 -3.43 -7.54 8.98
C ILE A 96 -3.79 -7.76 10.44
N GLN A 97 -3.55 -6.74 11.26
CA GLN A 97 -4.04 -6.60 12.62
C GLN A 97 -4.58 -5.18 12.81
N ASP A 98 -5.79 -5.12 13.34
CA ASP A 98 -6.38 -3.90 13.87
C ASP A 98 -5.89 -3.64 15.30
N ARG A 99 -5.45 -2.42 15.56
CA ARG A 99 -4.83 -2.01 16.82
C ARG A 99 -5.24 -0.60 17.19
N PHE A 100 -5.35 -0.37 18.50
CA PHE A 100 -5.61 0.94 19.06
C PHE A 100 -4.47 1.40 19.97
N ALA A 101 -4.07 2.66 19.84
CA ALA A 101 -3.03 3.28 20.65
C ALA A 101 -3.63 4.25 21.67
N PHE A 102 -3.76 3.83 22.92
CA PHE A 102 -4.24 4.67 24.03
C PHE A 102 -3.29 5.83 24.38
N ASP A 103 -2.00 5.67 24.12
CA ASP A 103 -0.96 6.67 24.35
C ASP A 103 0.24 6.40 23.42
N LYS A 104 1.34 7.13 23.60
CA LYS A 104 2.63 6.93 22.92
C LYS A 104 3.36 5.65 23.41
N GLN A 105 2.68 4.52 23.32
CA GLN A 105 3.15 3.20 23.71
C GLN A 105 2.67 2.15 22.71
N LYS A 106 3.21 0.93 22.77
CA LYS A 106 2.85 -0.15 21.84
C LYS A 106 1.31 -0.28 21.71
N PRO A 107 0.75 -0.17 20.50
CA PRO A 107 -0.69 -0.30 20.30
C PRO A 107 -1.16 -1.69 20.70
N VAL A 108 -2.28 -1.75 21.41
CA VAL A 108 -2.92 -3.01 21.78
C VAL A 108 -3.82 -3.48 20.65
N MET A 109 -4.13 -4.77 20.59
CA MET A 109 -5.10 -5.28 19.62
C MET A 109 -6.47 -4.70 19.93
N ASP A 110 -7.16 -4.18 18.92
CA ASP A 110 -8.55 -3.78 19.08
C ASP A 110 -9.42 -5.04 19.02
N ASN A 111 -9.98 -5.42 20.18
CA ASN A 111 -10.88 -6.55 20.30
C ASN A 111 -12.35 -6.11 20.38
N THR A 112 -12.61 -4.81 20.33
CA THR A 112 -13.93 -4.20 20.50
C THR A 112 -14.54 -3.77 19.18
N THR A 113 -13.70 -3.29 18.26
CA THR A 113 -14.05 -2.86 16.91
C THR A 113 -13.06 -3.51 15.94
N GLN A 114 -13.55 -3.92 14.77
CA GLN A 114 -12.73 -4.50 13.71
C GLN A 114 -13.09 -3.76 12.44
N ASP A 115 -12.42 -2.63 12.24
CA ASP A 115 -12.76 -1.69 11.18
C ASP A 115 -11.88 -1.91 9.95
N TRP A 116 -10.73 -2.60 10.12
CA TRP A 116 -9.73 -2.80 9.08
C TRP A 116 -9.75 -4.19 8.46
N PHE A 117 -9.83 -4.24 7.13
CA PHE A 117 -9.87 -5.48 6.37
C PHE A 117 -8.75 -5.52 5.34
N LEU A 118 -8.01 -6.64 5.32
CA LEU A 118 -7.01 -6.90 4.29
C LEU A 118 -7.69 -7.19 2.95
N LEU A 119 -7.29 -6.47 1.91
CA LEU A 119 -7.69 -6.79 0.54
C LEU A 119 -6.57 -7.53 -0.20
N LYS A 120 -5.34 -7.00 -0.12
CA LYS A 120 -4.19 -7.55 -0.82
C LYS A 120 -2.89 -7.15 -0.14
N GLY A 121 -1.85 -7.95 -0.30
CA GLY A 121 -0.51 -7.54 0.03
C GLY A 121 0.52 -8.34 -0.73
N GLN A 122 1.68 -7.74 -0.97
CA GLN A 122 2.82 -8.39 -1.60
C GLN A 122 4.12 -7.78 -1.08
N GLU A 123 5.17 -8.58 -1.15
CA GLU A 123 6.52 -8.13 -0.88
C GLU A 123 7.41 -8.47 -2.08
N GLN A 124 8.15 -7.49 -2.58
CA GLN A 124 9.05 -7.68 -3.71
C GLN A 124 10.20 -6.67 -3.65
N ASN A 125 11.42 -7.11 -3.93
CA ASN A 125 12.60 -6.24 -4.07
C ASN A 125 12.84 -5.29 -2.86
N GLY A 126 12.55 -5.77 -1.64
CA GLY A 126 12.71 -4.96 -0.42
C GLY A 126 11.62 -3.91 -0.20
N TRP A 127 10.48 -4.07 -0.86
CA TRP A 127 9.28 -3.28 -0.65
C TRP A 127 8.12 -4.16 -0.24
N THR A 128 7.35 -3.71 0.75
CA THR A 128 6.09 -4.30 1.18
C THR A 128 4.97 -3.34 0.75
N ALA A 129 3.99 -3.85 -0.01
CA ALA A 129 2.78 -3.14 -0.38
C ALA A 129 1.58 -3.85 0.22
N ILE A 130 0.71 -3.13 0.92
CA ILE A 130 -0.53 -3.68 1.47
C ILE A 130 -1.68 -2.73 1.17
N GLN A 131 -2.77 -3.32 0.68
CA GLN A 131 -4.04 -2.67 0.47
C GLN A 131 -5.03 -3.14 1.54
N PHE A 132 -5.61 -2.17 2.22
CA PHE A 132 -6.57 -2.37 3.30
C PHE A 132 -7.77 -1.47 3.11
N LYS A 133 -8.91 -1.94 3.62
CA LYS A 133 -10.17 -1.23 3.61
C LYS A 133 -10.60 -0.92 5.03
N ARG A 134 -11.07 0.30 5.26
CA ARG A 134 -11.70 0.71 6.52
C ARG A 134 -13.19 0.98 6.30
N SER A 135 -14.05 0.38 7.13
CA SER A 135 -15.52 0.58 7.11
C SER A 135 -16.03 1.23 8.40
#